data_AF-A0A2W6SGQ0-F1
#
_entry.id   AF-A0A2W6SGQ0-F1
#
_cell.length_a   1.000
_cell.length_b   1.000
_cell.length_c   1.000
_cell.angle_alpha   90.00
_cell.angle_beta   90.00
_cell.angle_gamma   90.00
#
_symmetry.space_group_name_H-M   'P 1'
#
loop_
_entity.id
_entity.type
_entity.pdbx_description
1 polymer ?
#
loop_
_entity_poly.entity_id
_entity_poly.type
_entity_poly.pdbx_seq_one_letter_code
_entity_poly.pdbx_strand_id
1 'polypeptide(L)'
;MPRETPSPIDLPDDPVDAPGLGWAAGVIAIAALALLAINAVSLRDWANDLTPGPVQARLADATEGWLQFTEAVGVGRPRAWLHDQWKKAENARFGGQQPDEAAPPAP
;
A
#
# COMPACT_ATOMS: atom_id res chain seq x y z
N MET A 1 43.23 -19.28 4.08
CA MET A 1 42.62 -20.23 3.13
C MET A 1 41.15 -20.34 3.48
N PRO A 2 40.23 -19.63 2.79
CA PRO A 2 38.80 -19.82 3.02
C PRO A 2 38.43 -21.24 2.57
N ARG A 3 37.74 -21.99 3.45
CA ARG A 3 37.23 -23.33 3.12
C ARG A 3 35.92 -23.15 2.36
N GLU A 4 35.95 -23.36 1.06
CA GLU A 4 34.75 -23.56 0.26
C GLU A 4 34.13 -24.90 0.70
N THR A 5 32.96 -24.86 1.32
CA THR A 5 32.15 -26.06 1.59
C THR A 5 31.61 -26.56 0.25
N PRO A 6 32.05 -27.72 -0.25
CA PRO A 6 31.52 -28.27 -1.50
C PRO A 6 30.05 -28.62 -1.27
N SER A 7 29.15 -27.99 -2.02
CA SER A 7 27.78 -28.47 -2.13
C SER A 7 27.83 -29.91 -2.66
N PRO A 8 27.14 -30.89 -2.04
CA PRO A 8 27.12 -32.28 -2.53
C PRO A 8 26.39 -32.44 -3.87
N ILE A 9 25.75 -31.37 -4.34
CA ILE A 9 24.99 -31.31 -5.58
C ILE A 9 25.82 -30.49 -6.56
N ASP A 10 26.34 -31.16 -7.59
CA ASP A 10 26.85 -30.53 -8.81
C ASP A 10 25.67 -29.88 -9.53
N LEU A 11 25.50 -28.58 -9.29
CA LEU A 11 24.61 -27.78 -10.11
C LEU A 11 25.33 -27.50 -11.43
N PRO A 12 24.66 -27.58 -12.59
CA PRO A 12 25.25 -27.07 -13.82
C PRO A 12 25.67 -25.62 -13.61
N ASP A 13 26.87 -25.26 -14.06
CA ASP A 13 27.37 -23.87 -14.17
C ASP A 13 26.61 -23.11 -15.29
N ASP A 14 25.30 -23.36 -15.43
CA ASP A 14 24.48 -22.60 -16.33
C ASP A 14 24.59 -21.13 -15.89
N PRO A 15 25.13 -20.24 -16.74
CA PRO A 15 25.20 -18.85 -16.41
C PRO A 15 23.76 -18.40 -16.16
N VAL A 16 23.50 -17.93 -14.94
CA VAL A 16 22.25 -17.24 -14.68
C VAL A 16 22.29 -16.01 -15.58
N ASP A 17 21.49 -16.04 -16.66
CA ASP A 17 21.21 -14.86 -17.48
C ASP A 17 20.50 -13.84 -16.59
N ALA A 18 21.29 -13.11 -15.82
CA ALA A 18 20.80 -12.09 -14.94
C ALA A 18 20.27 -10.96 -15.83
N PRO A 19 18.98 -10.61 -15.75
CA PRO A 19 18.45 -9.52 -16.53
C PRO A 19 19.25 -8.25 -16.20
N GLY A 20 19.78 -7.59 -17.23
CA GLY A 20 20.66 -6.43 -17.07
C GLY A 20 19.97 -5.25 -16.35
N LEU A 21 20.75 -4.26 -15.93
CA LEU A 21 20.28 -3.09 -15.17
C LEU A 21 19.04 -2.39 -15.78
N GLY A 22 18.91 -2.39 -17.10
CA GLY A 22 17.74 -1.82 -17.79
C GLY A 22 16.44 -2.56 -17.50
N TRP A 23 16.46 -3.90 -17.41
CA TRP A 23 15.29 -4.69 -17.05
C TRP A 23 14.87 -4.43 -15.61
N ALA A 24 15.83 -4.44 -14.68
CA ALA A 24 15.56 -4.14 -13.28
C ALA A 24 14.98 -2.73 -13.10
N ALA A 25 15.55 -1.72 -13.76
CA ALA A 25 15.02 -0.36 -13.77
C ALA A 25 13.60 -0.30 -14.34
N GLY A 26 13.32 -1.03 -15.42
CA GLY A 26 11.97 -1.14 -16.00
C GLY A 26 10.96 -1.73 -15.02
N VAL A 27 11.30 -2.84 -14.37
CA VAL A 27 10.45 -3.48 -13.35
C VAL A 27 10.19 -2.52 -12.18
N ILE A 28 11.23 -1.87 -11.67
CA ILE A 28 11.11 -0.90 -10.57
C ILE A 28 10.20 0.26 -10.97
N ALA A 29 10.38 0.82 -12.17
CA ALA A 29 9.57 1.92 -12.65
C ALA A 29 8.09 1.52 -12.77
N ILE A 30 7.80 0.35 -13.34
CA ILE A 30 6.42 -0.16 -13.46
C ILE A 30 5.82 -0.38 -12.07
N ALA A 31 6.56 -1.00 -11.15
CA ALA A 31 6.10 -1.24 -9.79
C ALA A 31 5.83 0.07 -9.04
N ALA A 32 6.72 1.06 -9.16
CA ALA A 32 6.57 2.37 -8.55
C ALA A 32 5.34 3.11 -9.09
N LEU A 33 5.10 3.07 -10.41
CA LEU A 33 3.92 3.68 -11.02
C LEU A 33 2.63 2.98 -10.58
N ALA A 34 2.63 1.65 -10.52
CA ALA A 34 1.49 0.89 -10.03
C ALA A 34 1.18 1.21 -8.55
N LEU A 35 2.21 1.28 -7.70
CA LEU A 35 2.09 1.73 -6.32
C LEU A 35 1.53 3.15 -6.25
N LEU A 36 2.09 4.09 -7.01
CA LEU A 36 1.65 5.49 -7.00
C LEU A 36 0.16 5.62 -7.39
N ALA A 37 -0.29 4.85 -8.37
CA ALA A 37 -1.67 4.91 -8.86
C ALA A 37 -2.67 4.25 -7.89
N ILE A 38 -2.33 3.09 -7.32
CA ILE A 38 -3.25 2.29 -6.50
C ILE A 38 -3.24 2.75 -5.02
N ASN A 39 -2.16 3.38 -4.57
CA ASN A 39 -1.91 3.69 -3.17
C ASN A 39 -2.17 5.17 -2.81
N ALA A 40 -2.98 5.89 -3.61
CA ALA A 40 -3.21 7.33 -3.42
C ALA A 40 -3.80 7.68 -2.04
N VAL A 41 -4.71 6.86 -1.51
CA VAL A 41 -5.32 7.07 -0.17
C VAL A 41 -4.25 7.01 0.92
N SER A 42 -3.43 5.95 0.94
CA SER A 42 -2.41 5.82 1.98
C SER A 42 -1.30 6.86 1.84
N LEU A 43 -1.04 7.38 0.62
CA LEU A 43 -0.11 8.49 0.43
C LEU A 43 -0.64 9.79 1.06
N ARG A 44 -1.93 10.08 0.90
CA ARG A 44 -2.59 11.22 1.55
C ARG A 44 -2.60 11.07 3.07
N ASP A 45 -2.98 9.90 3.56
CA ASP A 45 -3.06 9.65 5.00
C ASP A 45 -1.67 9.78 5.65
N TRP A 46 -0.64 9.21 5.02
CA TRP A 46 0.75 9.39 5.45
C TRP A 46 1.19 10.87 5.46
N ALA A 47 0.82 11.64 4.42
CA ALA A 47 1.15 13.07 4.38
C ALA A 47 0.47 13.86 5.51
N ASN A 48 -0.73 13.45 5.93
CA ASN A 48 -1.45 14.05 7.04
C ASN A 48 -0.88 13.68 8.43
N ASP A 49 -0.21 12.54 8.55
CA ASP A 49 0.43 12.08 9.79
C ASP A 49 1.80 12.73 10.07
N LEU A 50 2.39 13.44 9.10
CA LEU A 50 3.66 14.14 9.28
C LEU A 50 3.53 15.31 10.26
N THR A 51 4.66 15.69 10.89
CA THR A 51 4.70 16.87 11.77
C THR A 51 4.18 18.11 11.04
N PRO A 52 3.20 18.84 11.60
CA PRO A 52 2.62 20.01 10.96
C PRO A 52 3.67 21.07 10.64
N GLY A 53 3.65 21.55 9.41
CA GLY A 53 4.58 22.58 8.93
C GLY A 53 4.37 22.92 7.45
N PRO A 54 5.09 23.93 6.92
CA PRO A 54 4.85 24.41 5.55
C PRO A 54 5.10 23.35 4.47
N VAL A 55 6.04 22.44 4.69
CA VAL A 55 6.33 21.33 3.77
C VAL A 55 5.22 20.29 3.82
N GLN A 56 4.76 19.96 5.02
CA GLN A 56 3.67 19.01 5.22
C GLN A 56 2.38 19.52 4.56
N ALA A 57 2.02 20.80 4.74
CA ALA A 57 0.82 21.37 4.13
C ALA A 57 0.85 21.25 2.60
N ARG A 58 1.99 21.57 1.97
CA ARG A 58 2.17 21.42 0.51
C ARG A 58 2.06 19.95 0.06
N LEU A 59 2.58 19.03 0.86
CA LEU A 59 2.52 17.61 0.56
C LEU A 59 1.09 17.07 0.71
N ALA A 60 0.36 17.49 1.76
CA ALA A 60 -1.04 17.17 1.96
C ALA A 60 -1.88 17.67 0.77
N ASP A 61 -1.69 18.92 0.34
CA ASP A 61 -2.39 19.48 -0.83
C ASP A 61 -2.09 18.68 -2.12
N ALA A 62 -0.82 18.33 -2.35
CA ALA A 62 -0.41 17.57 -3.52
C ALA A 62 -0.99 16.14 -3.53
N THR A 63 -1.00 15.48 -2.39
CA THR A 63 -1.51 14.10 -2.25
C THR A 63 -3.03 14.04 -2.28
N GLU A 64 -3.71 15.07 -1.76
CA GLU A 64 -5.16 15.25 -1.91
C GLU A 64 -5.54 15.46 -3.38
N GLY A 65 -4.84 16.35 -4.10
CA GLY A 65 -5.05 16.53 -5.55
C GLY A 65 -4.77 15.26 -6.35
N TRP A 66 -3.75 14.49 -5.98
CA TRP A 66 -3.46 13.20 -6.59
C TRP A 66 -4.56 12.17 -6.34
N LEU A 67 -5.08 12.08 -5.11
CA LEU A 67 -6.20 11.20 -4.79
C LEU A 67 -7.41 11.53 -5.67
N GLN A 68 -7.81 12.80 -5.74
CA GLN A 68 -8.92 13.26 -6.57
C GLN A 68 -8.73 12.89 -8.05
N PHE A 69 -7.52 13.06 -8.58
CA PHE A 69 -7.19 12.64 -9.94
C PHE A 69 -7.36 11.13 -10.14
N THR A 70 -6.80 10.31 -9.26
CA THR A 70 -6.89 8.83 -9.37
C THR A 70 -8.32 8.32 -9.22
N GLU A 71 -9.14 8.99 -8.42
CA GLU A 71 -10.58 8.70 -8.28
C GLU A 71 -11.34 9.08 -9.56
N ALA A 72 -11.04 10.24 -10.16
CA ALA A 72 -11.65 10.67 -11.42
C ALA A 72 -11.33 9.72 -12.59
N VAL A 73 -10.10 9.21 -12.65
CA VAL A 73 -9.68 8.19 -13.63
C VAL A 73 -10.27 6.81 -13.31
N GLY A 74 -10.76 6.60 -12.09
CA GLY A 74 -11.40 5.35 -11.66
C GLY A 74 -10.42 4.26 -11.24
N VAL A 75 -9.14 4.59 -11.02
CA VAL A 75 -8.12 3.63 -10.55
C VAL A 75 -8.49 3.07 -9.18
N GLY A 76 -9.13 3.88 -8.34
CA GLY A 76 -9.60 3.47 -7.00
C GLY A 76 -10.85 2.58 -6.98
N ARG A 77 -11.55 2.38 -8.11
CA ARG A 77 -12.85 1.68 -8.16
C ARG A 77 -12.79 0.23 -7.66
N PRO A 78 -11.83 -0.62 -8.05
CA PRO A 78 -11.77 -2.00 -7.57
C PRO A 78 -11.59 -2.08 -6.05
N ARG A 79 -10.73 -1.21 -5.48
CA ARG A 79 -10.52 -1.10 -4.03
C ARG A 79 -11.81 -0.69 -3.32
N ALA A 80 -12.49 0.35 -3.82
CA ALA A 80 -13.72 0.85 -3.25
C ALA A 80 -14.83 -0.20 -3.26
N TRP A 81 -14.94 -0.96 -4.36
CA TRP A 81 -15.87 -2.08 -4.46
C TRP A 81 -15.58 -3.15 -3.42
N LEU A 82 -14.32 -3.58 -3.28
CA LEU A 82 -13.94 -4.59 -2.28
C LEU A 82 -14.22 -4.10 -0.85
N HIS A 83 -13.92 -2.84 -0.57
CA HIS A 83 -14.19 -2.24 0.73
C HIS A 83 -15.69 -2.20 1.05
N ASP A 84 -16.53 -1.86 0.07
CA ASP A 84 -17.99 -1.87 0.20
C ASP A 84 -18.54 -3.30 0.46
N GLN A 85 -18.04 -4.30 -0.27
CA GLN A 85 -18.40 -5.70 -0.02
C GLN A 85 -17.99 -6.15 1.39
N TRP A 86 -16.79 -5.76 1.83
CA TRP A 86 -16.32 -6.03 3.19
C TRP A 86 -17.24 -5.38 4.24
N LYS A 87 -17.58 -4.10 4.09
CA LYS A 87 -18.47 -3.39 5.03
C LYS A 87 -19.86 -4.00 5.11
N LYS A 88 -20.40 -4.51 4.00
CA LYS A 88 -21.67 -5.27 4.00
C LYS A 88 -21.54 -6.56 4.80
N ALA A 89 -20.45 -7.31 4.63
CA ALA A 89 -20.20 -8.53 5.39
C ALA A 89 -20.00 -8.25 6.90
N GLU A 90 -19.26 -7.18 7.23
CA GLU A 90 -19.06 -6.72 8.60
C GLU A 90 -20.38 -6.37 9.28
N ASN A 91 -21.22 -5.56 8.61
CA ASN A 91 -22.55 -5.20 9.13
C ASN A 91 -23.48 -6.41 9.25
N ALA A 92 -23.41 -7.38 8.34
CA ALA A 92 -24.21 -8.61 8.45
C ALA A 92 -23.80 -9.47 9.66
N ARG A 93 -22.51 -9.43 10.04
CA ARG A 93 -21.97 -10.18 11.18
C ARG A 93 -22.17 -9.46 12.52
N PHE A 94 -22.08 -8.13 12.52
CA PHE A 94 -21.98 -7.32 13.75
C PHE A 94 -23.09 -6.27 13.91
N GLY A 95 -24.03 -6.15 12.97
CA GLY A 95 -25.07 -5.10 12.94
C GLY A 95 -26.11 -5.11 14.07
N GLY A 96 -25.94 -5.96 15.09
CA GLY A 96 -26.73 -5.99 16.32
C GLY A 96 -25.98 -5.50 17.57
N GLN A 97 -24.69 -5.14 17.47
CA GLN A 97 -23.96 -4.55 18.59
C GLN A 97 -24.26 -3.06 18.65
N GLN A 98 -25.28 -2.68 19.43
CA GLN A 98 -25.36 -1.31 19.91
C GLN A 98 -24.11 -1.03 20.75
N PRO A 99 -23.45 0.13 20.61
CA PRO A 99 -22.43 0.53 21.55
C PRO A 99 -23.06 0.48 22.94
N ASP A 100 -22.52 -0.35 23.84
CA ASP A 100 -23.01 -0.43 25.21
C ASP A 100 -23.12 1.00 25.74
N GLU A 101 -24.35 1.33 26.13
CA GLU A 101 -24.74 2.60 26.70
C GLU A 101 -23.75 2.99 27.79
N ALA A 102 -23.27 4.24 27.70
CA ALA A 102 -22.25 4.82 28.55
C ALA A 102 -22.36 4.31 29.99
N ALA A 103 -21.30 3.64 30.47
CA ALA A 103 -21.21 3.24 31.87
C ALA A 103 -21.58 4.44 32.75
N PRO A 104 -22.56 4.29 33.67
CA PRO A 104 -22.98 5.40 34.51
C PRO A 104 -21.79 5.93 35.31
N PRO A 105 -21.72 7.26 35.57
CA PRO A 105 -20.61 7.82 36.32
C PRO A 105 -20.53 7.15 37.70
N ALA A 106 -19.32 6.71 38.06
CA ALA A 106 -19.03 6.08 39.34
C ALA A 106 -19.38 7.02 40.51
N PRO A 107 -19.85 6.49 41.65
CA PRO A 107 -20.28 7.27 42.81
C PRO A 107 -19.15 8.07 43.48
#